data_AF-A0A842SLV9-F1
#
_entry.id   AF-A0A842SLV9-F1
#
_cell.length_a   1.000
_cell.length_b   1.000
_cell.length_c   1.000
_cell.angle_alpha   90.00
_cell.angle_beta   90.00
_cell.angle_gamma   90.00
#
_symmetry.space_group_name_H-M   'P 1'
#
loop_
_entity.id
_entity.type
_entity.pdbx_description
1 polymer ?
#
loop_
_entity_poly.entity_id
_entity_poly.type
_entity_poly.pdbx_seq_one_letter_code
_entity_poly.pdbx_strand_id
1 'polypeptide(L)' 'MGKYDTFMENPDVERWYTNLSRGSVTTAKVYFRRLGLFCEQNNLSPKQLVQLGKENRKKLEDLVQDHVTKMNLGKNH' A
#
# COMPACT_ATOMS: atom_id res chain seq x y z
N MET A 1 -7.23 -15.87 -9.38
CA MET A 1 -7.47 -14.75 -8.45
C MET A 1 -6.27 -14.59 -7.54
N GLY A 2 -5.70 -13.40 -7.48
CA GLY A 2 -4.59 -13.07 -6.59
C GLY A 2 -5.07 -12.75 -5.18
N LYS A 3 -4.18 -12.89 -4.18
CA LYS A 3 -4.45 -12.63 -2.75
C LYS A 3 -5.04 -11.23 -2.46
N TYR A 4 -4.88 -10.28 -3.39
CA TYR A 4 -5.23 -8.87 -3.21
C TYR A 4 -6.36 -8.40 -4.13
N ASP A 5 -7.09 -9.29 -4.80
CA ASP A 5 -8.11 -8.89 -5.78
C ASP A 5 -9.21 -8.01 -5.15
N THR A 6 -9.51 -8.20 -3.86
CA THR A 6 -10.44 -7.37 -3.08
C THR A 6 -9.98 -5.92 -2.90
N PHE A 7 -8.70 -5.61 -3.14
CA PHE A 7 -8.17 -4.25 -3.01
C PHE A 7 -8.66 -3.34 -4.14
N MET A 8 -9.03 -3.92 -5.28
CA MET A 8 -9.58 -3.18 -6.42
C MET A 8 -11.03 -2.71 -6.20
N GLU A 9 -11.69 -3.15 -5.12
CA GLU A 9 -13.02 -2.65 -4.74
C GLU A 9 -12.99 -1.17 -4.30
N ASN A 10 -11.80 -0.63 -4.03
CA ASN A 10 -11.62 0.79 -3.74
C ASN A 10 -11.29 1.58 -5.03
N PRO A 11 -12.14 2.54 -5.47
CA PRO A 11 -11.92 3.31 -6.69
C PRO A 11 -10.61 4.10 -6.72
N ASP A 12 -10.14 4.58 -5.56
CA ASP A 12 -8.87 5.32 -5.47
C ASP A 12 -7.67 4.39 -5.72
N VAL A 13 -7.75 3.14 -5.23
CA VAL A 13 -6.70 2.11 -5.42
C VAL A 13 -6.70 1.59 -6.85
N GLU A 14 -7.88 1.35 -7.42
CA GLU A 14 -8.05 0.95 -8.82
C GLU A 14 -7.50 2.02 -9.77
N ARG A 15 -7.87 3.28 -9.55
CA ARG A 15 -7.38 4.41 -10.34
C ARG A 15 -5.86 4.53 -10.26
N TRP A 16 -5.28 4.39 -9.07
CA TRP A 16 -3.83 4.42 -8.87
C TRP A 16 -3.12 3.28 -9.62
N TYR A 17 -3.62 2.04 -9.48
CA TYR A 17 -3.07 0.88 -10.18
C TYR A 17 -3.15 1.02 -11.70
N THR A 18 -4.30 1.50 -12.21
CA THR A 18 -4.52 1.74 -13.64
C THR A 18 -3.55 2.80 -14.17
N ASN A 19 -3.35 3.89 -13.43
CA ASN A 19 -2.39 4.93 -13.82
C ASN A 19 -0.95 4.41 -13.86
N LEU A 20 -0.52 3.61 -12.86
CA LEU A 20 0.80 2.98 -12.87
C LEU A 20 0.96 2.00 -14.04
N SER A 21 -0.10 1.26 -14.37
CA SER A 21 -0.08 0.27 -15.44
C SER A 21 0.15 0.88 -16.82
N ARG A 22 -0.16 2.18 -17.02
CA ARG A 22 0.11 2.90 -18.28
C ARG A 22 1.60 3.02 -18.58
N GLY A 23 2.45 3.09 -17.53
CA GLY A 23 3.91 3.10 -17.69
C GLY A 23 4.50 1.70 -17.74
N SER A 24 4.04 0.81 -16.84
CA SER A 24 4.47 -0.59 -16.82
C SER A 24 3.50 -1.44 -15.98
N VAL A 25 2.86 -2.41 -16.62
CA VAL A 25 1.98 -3.38 -15.95
C VAL A 25 2.77 -4.20 -14.92
N THR A 26 4.01 -4.57 -15.22
CA THR A 26 4.86 -5.32 -14.28
C THR A 26 5.15 -4.50 -13.03
N THR A 27 5.50 -3.22 -13.18
CA THR A 27 5.73 -2.31 -12.04
C THR A 27 4.46 -2.13 -11.23
N ALA A 28 3.31 -1.93 -11.88
CA ALA A 28 2.02 -1.81 -11.19
C ALA A 28 1.70 -3.06 -10.35
N LYS A 29 1.91 -4.26 -10.89
CA LYS A 29 1.72 -5.53 -10.15
C LYS A 29 2.66 -5.66 -8.94
N VAL A 30 3.93 -5.28 -9.09
CA VAL A 30 4.89 -5.29 -7.97
C VAL A 30 4.44 -4.32 -6.88
N TYR A 31 4.04 -3.11 -7.26
CA TYR A 31 3.60 -2.09 -6.31
C TYR A 31 2.30 -2.50 -5.61
N PHE A 32 1.37 -3.11 -6.33
CA PHE A 32 0.14 -3.66 -5.76
C PHE A 32 0.40 -4.73 -4.71
N ARG A 33 1.34 -5.66 -4.96
CA ARG A 33 1.75 -6.67 -3.97
C ARG A 33 2.43 -6.05 -2.75
N ARG A 34 3.27 -5.02 -2.95
CA ARG A 34 3.92 -4.29 -1.85
C ARG A 34 2.90 -3.52 -1.00
N LEU A 35 1.90 -2.91 -1.63
CA LEU A 35 0.77 -2.30 -0.94
C LEU A 35 0.00 -3.35 -0.11
N GLY A 36 -0.26 -4.53 -0.70
CA GLY A 36 -0.76 -5.72 -0.02
C GLY A 36 -0.03 -6.04 1.28
N LEU A 37 1.28 -6.26 1.17
CA LEU A 37 2.13 -6.58 2.30
C LEU A 37 2.18 -5.46 3.34
N PHE A 38 2.26 -4.20 2.91
CA PHE A 38 2.25 -3.04 3.80
C PHE A 38 0.96 -2.99 4.64
N CYS A 39 -0.18 -3.19 3.97
CA CYS A 39 -1.49 -3.27 4.60
C CYS A 39 -1.56 -4.40 5.62
N GLU A 40 -1.12 -5.61 5.26
CA GLU A 40 -1.07 -6.76 6.17
C GLU A 40 -0.19 -6.47 7.41
N GLN A 41 1.02 -5.96 7.22
CA GLN A 41 1.97 -5.71 8.30
C GLN A 41 1.54 -4.60 9.27
N ASN A 42 0.64 -3.72 8.84
CA ASN A 42 0.11 -2.63 9.65
C ASN A 42 -1.34 -2.86 10.09
N ASN A 43 -1.92 -4.05 9.84
CA ASN A 43 -3.33 -4.38 10.13
C ASN A 43 -4.32 -3.37 9.52
N LEU A 44 -4.07 -2.97 8.26
CA LEU A 44 -4.91 -2.04 7.52
C LEU A 44 -5.46 -2.69 6.25
N SER A 45 -6.65 -2.29 5.85
CA SER A 45 -7.10 -2.42 4.45
C SER A 45 -6.64 -1.21 3.62
N PRO A 46 -6.54 -1.33 2.29
CA PRO A 46 -6.26 -0.17 1.42
C PRO A 46 -7.26 0.95 1.59
N LYS A 47 -8.54 0.62 1.82
CA LYS A 47 -9.58 1.60 2.08
C LYS A 47 -9.29 2.40 3.36
N GLN A 48 -8.91 1.73 4.45
CA GLN A 48 -8.51 2.40 5.69
C GLN A 48 -7.25 3.23 5.49
N LEU A 49 -6.28 2.78 4.68
CA LEU A 49 -5.07 3.53 4.38
C LEU A 49 -5.39 4.84 3.63
N VAL A 50 -6.24 4.76 2.60
CA VAL A 50 -6.70 5.94 1.84
C VAL A 50 -7.47 6.89 2.76
N GLN A 51 -8.38 6.37 3.58
CA GLN A 51 -9.16 7.18 4.52
C GLN A 51 -8.26 7.87 5.54
N LEU A 52 -7.27 7.16 6.10
CA LEU A 52 -6.28 7.72 7.01
C LEU A 52 -5.53 8.90 6.37
N GLY A 53 -5.12 8.77 5.11
CA GLY A 53 -4.45 9.85 4.38
C GLY A 53 -5.32 11.07 4.13
N LYS A 54 -6.65 10.88 3.95
CA LYS A 54 -7.62 11.96 3.77
C LYS A 54 -7.92 12.68 5.07
N GLU A 55 -8.03 11.95 6.18
CA GLU A 55 -8.41 12.51 7.49
C GLU A 55 -7.22 13.08 8.26
N ASN A 56 -6.07 12.40 8.22
CA ASN A 56 -4.90 12.76 9.00
C ASN A 56 -3.61 12.41 8.27
N ARG A 57 -3.17 13.36 7.44
CA ARG A 57 -1.94 13.24 6.65
C ARG A 57 -0.71 12.93 7.49
N LYS A 58 -0.54 13.59 8.64
CA LYS A 58 0.60 13.38 9.54
C LYS A 58 0.65 11.93 10.02
N LYS A 59 -0.48 11.37 10.45
CA LYS A 59 -0.54 9.98 10.94
C LYS A 59 -0.20 8.96 9.84
N LEU A 60 -0.56 9.24 8.59
CA LEU A 60 -0.11 8.43 7.45
C LEU A 60 1.42 8.51 7.26
N GLU A 61 2.00 9.71 7.36
CA GLU A 61 3.44 9.92 7.21
C GLU A 61 4.23 9.23 8.32
N ASP A 62 3.80 9.40 9.57
CA ASP A 62 4.39 8.73 10.74
C ASP A 62 4.35 7.19 10.55
N LEU A 63 3.21 6.65 10.13
CA LEU A 63 3.06 5.20 9.85
C LEU A 63 4.04 4.69 8.79
N VAL A 64 4.24 5.46 7.71
CA VAL A 64 5.19 5.09 6.64
C VAL A 64 6.62 5.13 7.16
N GLN A 65 7.00 6.15 7.94
CA GLN A 65 8.32 6.25 8.56
C GLN A 65 8.59 5.11 9.54
N ASP A 66 7.61 4.76 10.38
CA ASP A 66 7.69 3.64 11.31
C ASP A 66 7.87 2.31 10.57
N HIS A 67 7.14 2.12 9.47
CA HIS A 67 7.26 0.93 8.64
C HIS A 67 8.65 0.80 8.01
N VAL A 68 9.20 1.88 7.46
CA VAL A 68 10.58 1.91 6.91
C VAL A 68 11.60 1.61 8.02
N THR A 69 11.41 2.18 9.21
CA THR A 69 12.27 1.93 10.37
C THR A 69 12.26 0.45 10.76
N LYS A 70 11.08 -0.18 10.85
CA LYS A 70 10.93 -1.62 11.10
C LYS A 70 11.64 -2.46 10.04
N MET A 71 11.48 -2.13 8.76
CA MET A 71 12.16 -2.83 7.67
C MET A 71 13.69 -2.71 7.74
N ASN A 72 14.21 -1.56 8.18
CA ASN A 72 15.66 -1.35 8.27
C ASN A 72 16.26 -2.03 9.52
N LEU A 73 15.55 -2.02 10.65
CA LEU A 73 15.99 -2.65 11.89
C LEU A 73 15.88 -4.19 11.83
N GLY A 74 14.96 -4.73 11.04
CA GLY A 74 14.83 -6.17 10.79
C GLY A 74 15.88 -6.77 9.84
N LYS A 75 16.84 -5.99 9.32
CA LYS A 75 17.92 -6.47 8.44
C LYS A 75 19.17 -6.97 9.18
N ASN A 76 19.11 -7.19 10.48
CA ASN A 76 20.12 -7.96 11.20
C ASN A 76 19.78 -9.46 11.14
N HIS A 77 20.05 -10.09 9.99
CA HIS A 77 20.15 -11.54 9.86
C HIS A 77 21.09 -11.90 8.71
#